data_AF-L8Y8R9-F1
#
_entry.id   AF-L8Y8R9-F1
#
_cell.length_a   1.000
_cell.length_b   1.000
_cell.length_c   1.000
_cell.angle_alpha   90.00
_cell.angle_beta   90.00
_cell.angle_gamma   90.00
#
_symmetry.space_group_name_H-M   'P 1'
#
loop_
_entity.id
_entity.type
_entity.pdbx_description
1 polymer ?
#
loop_
_entity_poly.entity_id
_entity_poly.type
_entity_poly.pdbx_seq_one_letter_code
_entity_poly.pdbx_strand_id
1 'polypeptide(L)'
;MVTQESDSSFLVKVGFLKILHKYEITFTLPPVHRLSKDIHEAPVPSLHLKLLSVVPVPEGYSVKCEYSAHKEGVLKEEMLLACEGGAGACVRVMVQARVMDRHHGTPMLLDGVKCVGAELEYDSEHSDWHGFD
;
A
#
# COMPACT_ATOMS: atom_id res chain seq x y z
N MET A 1 -10.14 -5.62 0.14
CA MET A 1 -11.53 -5.26 -0.24
C MET A 1 -11.53 -3.84 -0.80
N VAL A 2 -12.09 -3.64 -1.99
CA VAL A 2 -12.21 -2.32 -2.64
C VAL A 2 -13.63 -1.81 -2.47
N THR A 3 -13.79 -0.52 -2.13
CA THR A 3 -15.08 0.16 -1.99
C THR A 3 -14.99 1.51 -2.67
N GLN A 4 -15.98 1.83 -3.51
CA GLN A 4 -16.06 3.14 -4.13
C GLN A 4 -16.74 4.12 -3.16
N GLU A 5 -16.03 5.18 -2.78
CA GLU A 5 -16.56 6.22 -1.88
C GLU A 5 -17.18 7.38 -2.68
N SER A 6 -16.65 7.65 -3.88
CA SER A 6 -17.20 8.63 -4.84
C SER A 6 -16.77 8.30 -6.27
N ASP A 7 -17.26 9.05 -7.26
CA ASP A 7 -16.92 8.87 -8.69
C ASP A 7 -15.40 8.82 -8.99
N SER A 8 -14.57 9.40 -8.13
CA SER A 8 -13.12 9.44 -8.30
C SER A 8 -12.36 9.07 -7.02
N SER A 9 -12.96 8.33 -6.10
CA SER A 9 -12.31 7.91 -4.84
C SER A 9 -12.65 6.49 -4.46
N PHE A 10 -11.61 5.72 -4.11
CA PHE A 10 -11.72 4.34 -3.67
C PHE A 10 -11.05 4.14 -2.32
N LEU A 11 -11.68 3.33 -1.47
CA LEU A 11 -11.13 2.81 -0.24
C LEU A 11 -10.72 1.35 -0.44
N VAL A 12 -9.46 1.03 -0.16
CA VAL A 12 -8.90 -0.31 -0.22
C VAL A 12 -8.53 -0.75 1.19
N LYS A 13 -9.30 -1.69 1.74
CA LYS A 13 -8.97 -2.32 3.04
C LYS A 13 -8.06 -3.50 2.79
N VAL A 14 -6.95 -3.57 3.53
CA VAL A 14 -5.91 -4.62 3.38
C VAL A 14 -5.76 -5.56 4.57
N GLY A 15 -6.56 -5.34 5.62
CA GLY A 15 -6.60 -6.20 6.81
C GLY A 15 -5.61 -5.79 7.87
N PHE A 16 -5.01 -6.77 8.53
CA PHE A 16 -4.07 -6.57 9.64
C PHE A 16 -2.64 -6.78 9.15
N LEU A 17 -1.82 -5.72 9.23
CA LEU A 17 -0.42 -5.73 8.84
C LEU A 17 0.46 -5.75 10.09
N LYS A 18 1.71 -6.17 9.95
CA LYS A 18 2.72 -6.12 11.02
C LYS A 18 3.57 -4.88 10.85
N ILE A 19 3.85 -4.18 11.95
CA ILE A 19 4.72 -3.00 11.93
C ILE A 19 6.12 -3.36 11.41
N LEU A 20 6.79 -2.42 10.77
CA LEU A 20 8.12 -2.54 10.16
C LEU A 20 8.20 -3.62 9.09
N HIS A 21 7.09 -3.87 8.41
CA HIS A 21 7.05 -4.76 7.26
C HIS A 21 6.60 -4.01 6.02
N LYS A 22 7.10 -4.48 4.88
CA LYS A 22 6.68 -4.06 3.56
C LYS A 22 5.72 -5.07 2.98
N TYR A 23 4.70 -4.55 2.34
CA TYR A 23 3.65 -5.34 1.71
C TYR A 23 3.49 -4.95 0.25
N GLU A 24 3.41 -5.95 -0.62
CA GLU A 24 2.85 -5.77 -1.95
C GLU A 24 1.33 -5.97 -1.86
N ILE A 25 0.58 -5.00 -2.38
CA ILE A 25 -0.88 -5.03 -2.40
C ILE A 25 -1.31 -4.98 -3.85
N THR A 26 -2.11 -5.96 -4.26
CA THR A 26 -2.76 -6.01 -5.58
C THR A 26 -4.27 -5.94 -5.40
N PHE A 27 -4.93 -5.04 -6.13
CA PHE A 27 -6.38 -4.90 -6.12
C PHE A 27 -6.89 -4.42 -7.47
N THR A 28 -8.16 -4.70 -7.76
CA THR A 28 -8.81 -4.26 -8.99
C THR A 28 -9.70 -3.06 -8.71
N LEU A 29 -9.44 -1.95 -9.40
CA LEU A 29 -10.36 -0.83 -9.47
C LEU A 29 -11.37 -1.07 -10.61
N PRO A 30 -12.67 -0.79 -10.39
CA PRO A 30 -13.66 -0.87 -11.46
C PRO A 30 -13.35 0.14 -12.57
N PRO A 31 -13.95 0.00 -13.76
CA PRO A 31 -13.73 0.94 -14.85
C PRO A 31 -14.17 2.34 -14.41
N VAL A 32 -13.24 3.29 -14.45
CA VAL A 32 -13.51 4.70 -14.12
C VAL A 32 -13.44 5.50 -15.41
N HIS A 33 -14.51 6.21 -15.76
CA HIS A 33 -14.58 7.02 -17.00
C HIS A 33 -13.43 8.05 -17.14
N ARG A 34 -12.80 8.42 -16.02
CA ARG A 34 -11.68 9.37 -15.96
C ARG A 34 -10.31 8.73 -16.14
N LEU A 35 -10.19 7.41 -15.97
CA LEU A 35 -8.93 6.72 -16.21
C LEU A 35 -8.86 6.36 -17.70
N SER A 36 -7.90 6.95 -18.42
CA SER A 36 -7.61 6.62 -19.82
C SER A 36 -6.37 5.75 -19.93
N LYS A 37 -5.88 5.55 -21.15
CA LYS A 37 -4.56 4.98 -21.41
C LYS A 37 -3.49 5.79 -20.64
N ASP A 38 -2.42 5.12 -20.21
CA ASP A 38 -1.24 5.73 -19.59
C ASP A 38 -1.45 6.29 -18.16
N ILE A 39 -1.88 5.40 -17.25
CA ILE A 39 -2.05 5.70 -15.82
C ILE A 39 -0.71 5.71 -15.10
N HIS A 40 -0.45 6.78 -14.35
CA HIS A 40 0.74 6.92 -13.53
C HIS A 40 0.41 7.50 -12.15
N GLU A 41 1.33 7.36 -11.20
CA GLU A 41 1.21 8.04 -9.90
C GLU A 41 1.40 9.54 -10.10
N ALA A 42 0.49 10.35 -9.54
CA ALA A 42 0.61 11.80 -9.57
C ALA A 42 1.90 12.21 -8.82
N PRO A 43 2.51 13.37 -9.14
CA PRO A 43 3.79 13.80 -8.58
C PRO A 43 3.75 14.18 -7.08
N VAL A 44 2.71 13.77 -6.34
CA VAL A 44 2.61 13.94 -4.89
C VAL A 44 3.20 12.69 -4.24
N PRO A 45 4.36 12.78 -3.56
CA PRO A 45 5.00 11.62 -2.98
C PRO A 45 4.22 11.13 -1.75
N SER A 46 3.75 9.89 -1.79
CA SER A 46 3.36 9.16 -0.58
C SER A 46 4.57 8.44 -0.01
N LEU A 47 4.90 8.71 1.26
CA LEU A 47 6.11 8.19 1.90
C LEU A 47 6.02 6.68 2.17
N HIS A 48 4.82 6.17 2.45
CA HIS A 48 4.59 4.80 2.90
C HIS A 48 3.73 3.98 1.95
N LEU A 49 3.40 4.54 0.79
CA LEU A 49 2.62 3.91 -0.25
C LEU A 49 3.25 4.28 -1.58
N LYS A 50 3.55 3.31 -2.42
CA LYS A 50 4.23 3.55 -3.69
C LYS A 50 3.57 2.75 -4.79
N LEU A 51 3.22 3.39 -5.90
CA LEU A 51 2.71 2.68 -7.05
C LEU A 51 3.82 1.84 -7.69
N LEU A 52 3.53 0.56 -7.98
CA LEU A 52 4.45 -0.34 -8.68
C LEU A 52 4.02 -0.54 -10.13
N SER A 53 2.73 -0.80 -10.38
CA SER A 53 2.19 -0.93 -11.73
C SER A 53 0.68 -0.76 -11.77
N VAL A 54 0.17 -0.39 -12.95
CA VAL A 54 -1.25 -0.41 -13.28
C VAL A 54 -1.41 -1.13 -14.61
N VAL A 55 -2.26 -2.15 -14.64
CA VAL A 55 -2.50 -2.98 -15.83
C VAL A 55 -4.00 -3.01 -16.13
N PRO A 56 -4.43 -2.68 -17.36
CA PRO A 56 -5.83 -2.80 -17.75
C PRO A 56 -6.24 -4.28 -17.77
N VAL A 57 -7.42 -4.57 -17.22
CA VAL A 57 -8.04 -5.91 -17.17
C VAL A 57 -9.52 -5.81 -17.57
N PRO A 58 -10.20 -6.91 -17.93
CA PRO A 58 -11.61 -6.86 -18.33
C PRO A 58 -12.52 -6.21 -17.27
N GLU A 59 -12.19 -6.36 -16.00
CA GLU A 59 -12.94 -5.83 -14.86
C GLU A 59 -12.56 -4.39 -14.48
N GLY A 60 -11.64 -3.75 -15.22
CA GLY A 60 -11.16 -2.39 -14.96
C GLY A 60 -9.63 -2.30 -14.96
N TYR A 61 -9.04 -1.97 -13.81
CA TYR A 61 -7.59 -1.78 -13.68
C TYR A 61 -7.03 -2.56 -12.49
N SER A 62 -6.08 -3.46 -12.76
CA SER A 62 -5.29 -4.12 -11.72
C SER A 62 -4.18 -3.18 -11.27
N VAL A 63 -4.25 -2.73 -10.03
CA VAL A 63 -3.29 -1.83 -9.41
C VAL A 63 -2.42 -2.63 -8.45
N LYS A 64 -1.11 -2.45 -8.56
CA LYS A 64 -0.12 -3.02 -7.66
C LYS A 64 0.67 -1.91 -7.00
N CYS A 65 0.80 -1.96 -5.67
CA CYS A 65 1.56 -0.99 -4.89
C CYS A 65 2.35 -1.64 -3.75
N GLU A 66 3.38 -0.94 -3.30
CA GLU A 66 4.14 -1.26 -2.08
C GLU A 66 3.62 -0.40 -0.93
N TYR A 67 3.41 -1.00 0.24
CA TYR A 67 2.99 -0.33 1.47
C TYR A 67 3.98 -0.62 2.59
N SER A 68 4.43 0.43 3.28
CA SER A 68 5.34 0.35 4.43
C SER A 68 4.58 0.58 5.73
N ALA A 69 4.43 -0.46 6.55
CA ALA A 69 3.72 -0.39 7.82
C ALA A 69 4.59 0.23 8.92
N HIS A 70 4.65 1.55 8.98
CA HIS A 70 5.60 2.29 9.82
C HIS A 70 5.10 2.64 11.22
N LYS A 71 3.78 2.57 11.47
CA LYS A 71 3.17 3.00 12.74
C LYS A 71 1.99 2.11 13.12
N GLU A 72 1.85 1.81 14.41
CA GLU A 72 0.73 1.00 14.92
C GLU A 72 -0.62 1.73 14.82
N GLY A 73 -1.70 0.95 14.74
CA GLY A 73 -3.08 1.46 14.76
C GLY A 73 -3.78 1.34 13.42
N VAL A 74 -4.87 2.08 13.23
CA VAL A 74 -5.56 2.14 11.92
C VAL A 74 -4.94 3.27 11.10
N LEU A 75 -4.19 2.92 10.07
CA LEU A 75 -3.56 3.86 9.14
C LEU A 75 -4.36 3.97 7.84
N LYS A 76 -4.28 5.15 7.22
CA LYS A 76 -4.85 5.46 5.92
C LYS A 76 -3.79 6.18 5.10
N GLU A 77 -3.25 5.49 4.11
CA GLU A 77 -2.30 6.07 3.16
C GLU A 77 -3.02 6.38 1.85
N GLU A 78 -2.62 7.44 1.18
CA GLU A 78 -3.25 7.91 -0.04
C GLU A 78 -2.25 7.89 -1.20
N MET A 79 -2.74 7.46 -2.37
CA MET A 79 -2.10 7.75 -3.65
C MET A 79 -3.12 8.40 -4.60
N LEU A 80 -2.62 9.17 -5.56
CA LEU A 80 -3.40 9.72 -6.64
C LEU A 80 -2.93 9.09 -7.96
N LEU A 81 -3.86 8.50 -8.70
CA LEU A 81 -3.62 7.96 -10.03
C LEU A 81 -4.03 9.02 -11.07
N ALA A 82 -3.08 9.50 -11.85
CA ALA A 82 -3.28 10.47 -12.91
C ALA A 82 -3.28 9.80 -14.29
N CYS A 83 -3.97 10.41 -15.25
CA CYS A 83 -4.02 9.99 -16.65
C CYS A 83 -3.59 11.12 -17.58
N GLU A 84 -2.91 10.75 -18.67
CA GLU A 84 -2.51 11.69 -19.71
C GLU A 84 -3.73 12.06 -20.57
N GLY A 85 -4.24 13.29 -20.45
CA GLY A 85 -5.39 13.74 -21.26
C GLY A 85 -6.27 14.85 -20.68
N GLY A 86 -6.07 15.29 -19.44
CA GLY A 86 -6.78 16.46 -18.91
C GLY A 86 -6.40 16.79 -17.47
N ALA A 87 -6.23 18.09 -17.20
CA ALA A 87 -5.75 18.66 -15.93
C ALA A 87 -6.65 18.45 -14.69
N GLY A 88 -7.49 17.41 -14.65
CA GLY A 88 -8.43 17.14 -13.56
C GLY A 88 -8.92 15.69 -13.44
N ALA A 89 -8.35 14.74 -14.18
CA ALA A 89 -8.75 13.33 -14.15
C ALA A 89 -7.85 12.50 -13.22
N CYS A 90 -7.84 12.84 -11.92
CA CYS A 90 -7.17 12.03 -10.91
C CYS A 90 -8.16 11.10 -10.20
N VAL A 91 -7.76 9.86 -9.98
CA VAL A 91 -8.48 8.92 -9.11
C VAL A 91 -7.72 8.81 -7.80
N ARG A 92 -8.42 9.07 -6.70
CA ARG A 92 -7.89 8.93 -5.35
C ARG A 92 -8.05 7.49 -4.89
N VAL A 93 -6.98 6.91 -4.37
CA VAL A 93 -7.00 5.59 -3.74
C VAL A 93 -6.49 5.72 -2.32
N MET A 94 -7.34 5.34 -1.37
CA MET A 94 -7.02 5.33 0.05
C MET A 94 -6.83 3.89 0.52
N VAL A 95 -5.62 3.53 0.90
CA VAL A 95 -5.30 2.22 1.47
C VAL A 95 -5.43 2.29 2.98
N GLN A 96 -6.36 1.50 3.54
CA GLN A 96 -6.58 1.39 4.98
C GLN A 96 -6.06 0.07 5.51
N ALA A 97 -5.16 0.16 6.49
CA ALA A 97 -4.56 -0.99 7.16
C ALA A 97 -4.71 -0.87 8.69
N ARG A 98 -4.91 -2.00 9.36
CA ARG A 98 -4.70 -2.10 10.82
C ARG A 98 -3.30 -2.64 11.06
N VAL A 99 -2.37 -1.77 11.43
CA VAL A 99 -1.01 -2.17 11.77
C VAL A 99 -0.95 -2.62 13.23
N MET A 100 -0.41 -3.81 13.43
CA MET A 100 -0.21 -4.47 14.71
C MET A 100 1.24 -4.37 15.17
N ASP A 101 1.45 -4.40 16.48
CA ASP A 101 2.78 -4.52 17.08
C ASP A 101 3.54 -5.80 16.65
N ARG A 102 4.85 -5.79 16.83
CA ARG A 102 5.75 -6.93 16.58
C ARG A 102 5.41 -8.17 17.40
N HIS A 103 4.94 -8.00 18.64
CA HIS A 103 4.62 -9.12 19.55
C HIS A 103 3.22 -9.68 19.33
N HIS A 104 2.42 -8.99 18.52
CA HIS A 104 1.13 -9.51 18.11
C HIS A 104 1.33 -10.61 17.06
N GLY A 105 0.49 -11.65 17.12
CA GLY A 105 0.63 -12.90 16.37
C GLY A 105 0.65 -12.77 14.84
N THR A 106 0.37 -13.86 14.13
CA THR A 106 0.42 -13.85 12.66
C THR A 106 -0.60 -12.85 12.07
N PRO A 107 -0.17 -11.94 11.18
CA PRO A 107 -1.06 -10.95 10.58
C PRO A 107 -2.16 -11.61 9.75
N MET A 108 -3.37 -11.06 9.81
CA MET A 108 -4.50 -11.48 8.97
C MET A 108 -4.53 -10.62 7.70
N LEU A 109 -3.83 -11.09 6.68
CA LEU A 109 -3.77 -10.45 5.37
C LEU A 109 -5.04 -10.74 4.57
N LEU A 110 -5.56 -9.72 3.88
CA LEU A 110 -6.64 -9.93 2.90
C LEU A 110 -6.08 -10.43 1.57
N ASP A 111 -6.98 -10.90 0.70
CA ASP A 111 -6.63 -11.31 -0.65
C ASP A 111 -5.91 -10.18 -1.41
N GLY A 112 -4.89 -10.57 -2.18
CA GLY A 112 -4.01 -9.64 -2.90
C GLY A 112 -2.94 -8.96 -2.06
N VAL A 113 -2.85 -9.24 -0.75
CA VAL A 113 -1.84 -8.65 0.16
C VAL A 113 -0.76 -9.67 0.47
N LYS A 114 0.50 -9.33 0.18
CA LYS A 114 1.66 -10.21 0.42
C LYS A 114 2.75 -9.47 1.18
N CYS A 115 3.24 -10.05 2.27
CA CYS A 115 4.44 -9.56 2.93
C CYS A 115 5.66 -9.81 2.03
N VAL A 116 6.44 -8.76 1.73
CA VAL A 116 7.63 -8.84 0.88
C VAL A 116 8.95 -8.65 1.65
N GLY A 117 8.87 -8.25 2.93
CA GLY A 117 10.03 -8.20 3.81
C GLY A 117 9.74 -7.46 5.11
N ALA A 118 10.64 -7.61 6.07
CA ALA A 118 10.72 -6.74 7.25
C ALA A 118 11.81 -5.68 7.00
N GLU A 119 11.54 -4.44 7.37
CA GLU A 119 12.61 -3.46 7.57
C GLU A 119 13.37 -3.87 8.81
N LEU A 120 14.64 -4.21 8.64
CA LEU A 120 15.51 -4.59 9.75
C LEU A 120 15.60 -3.40 10.70
N GLU A 121 15.11 -3.57 11.92
CA GLU A 121 15.69 -2.80 13.01
C GLU A 121 17.11 -3.32 13.19
N TYR A 122 18.07 -2.41 13.21
CA TYR A 122 19.37 -2.72 13.78
C TYR A 122 19.13 -3.01 15.26
N ASP A 123 18.89 -4.30 15.58
CA ASP A 123 18.87 -4.80 16.95
C ASP A 123 20.24 -4.46 17.54
N SER A 124 20.30 -3.35 18.27
CA SER A 124 21.53 -2.84 18.86
C SER A 124 21.90 -3.63 20.14
N GLU A 125 21.23 -4.76 20.36
CA GLU A 125 21.23 -5.52 21.61
C GLU A 125 21.73 -6.95 21.39
N HIS A 126 22.92 -7.12 20.77
CA HIS A 126 23.72 -8.34 20.94
C HIS A 126 25.21 -7.99 20.75
N SER A 127 25.73 -7.13 21.62
CA SER A 127 27.18 -7.01 21.84
C SER A 127 27.55 -7.69 23.15
N ASP A 128 27.39 -9.01 23.21
CA ASP A 128 28.03 -9.87 24.22
C ASP A 128 29.52 -10.05 23.88
N TRP A 129 30.24 -8.94 23.65
CA TRP A 129 31.69 -8.97 23.55
C TRP A 129 32.27 -9.20 24.94
N HIS A 130 32.44 -10.47 25.30
CA HIS A 130 33.34 -10.85 26.38
C HIS A 130 34.77 -10.64 25.88
N GLY A 131 35.39 -9.52 26.25
CA GLY A 131 36.78 -9.20 25.89
C GLY A 131 37.75 -10.35 26.18
N PHE A 132 38.85 -10.40 25.44
CA PHE A 132 39.90 -11.42 25.61
C PHE A 132 40.56 -11.30 27.00
N ASP A 133 40.61 -12.42 27.72
CA ASP A 133 41.52 -12.67 28.85
C ASP A 133 42.93 -13.01 28.32
#